data_AF-A0A024S3I8-F1
#
_entry.id   AF-A0A024S3I8-F1
#
_cell.length_a   1.000
_cell.length_b   1.000
_cell.length_c   1.000
_cell.angle_alpha   90.00
_cell.angle_beta   90.00
_cell.angle_gamma   90.00
#
_symmetry.space_group_name_H-M   'P 1'
#
loop_
_entity.id
_entity.type
_entity.pdbx_description
1 polymer ?
#
loop_
_entity_poly.entity_id
_entity_poly.type
_entity_poly.pdbx_seq_one_letter_code
_entity_poly.pdbx_strand_id
1 'polypeptide(L)'
;SRLLDLPVELVIAIAAQVPRPDQILASQTCRALRNILCDSVLSGDDHLPVNLSMEERTEFLLHLSRGSPCQWVCEECTELHWAYMHDTPAKPLSEGYLPCFFPGYGQRQDLNLHSIYGFKLNHRHVQLALKHTRLAATEALDTTYLQKLLQPYQKRIRSRYTRKHLVDADFSAHPKVVDGRFLVKTTFDFREGYDKVCREYLGTVALCGHQIIQASDVLNWRGQLSDSHNDLHPLYALLITVRAAFQSPGREFCGRCEFCGTDFSVKATPERVTVRAWKDFGPEGTTYDPYWRSHLSRVFSTRTACRMDGSIRELYGEDK
;
A
#
# COMPACT_ATOMS: atom_id res chain seq x y z
N SER A 1 -25.29 26.33 13.12
CA SER A 1 -25.00 25.11 12.32
C SER A 1 -26.30 24.70 11.66
N ARG A 2 -26.38 24.69 10.33
CA ARG A 2 -27.65 24.45 9.58
C ARG A 2 -28.25 23.05 9.79
N LEU A 3 -27.48 22.11 10.31
CA LEU A 3 -27.92 20.75 10.60
C LEU A 3 -28.92 20.70 11.77
N LEU A 4 -28.76 21.56 12.77
CA LEU A 4 -29.64 21.63 13.95
C LEU A 4 -30.98 22.31 13.65
N ASP A 5 -31.11 22.94 12.49
CA ASP A 5 -32.35 23.56 12.03
C ASP A 5 -33.28 22.52 11.35
N LEU A 6 -32.81 21.29 11.13
CA LEU A 6 -33.61 20.19 10.61
C LEU A 6 -34.49 19.57 11.72
N PRO A 7 -35.68 19.05 11.36
CA PRO A 7 -36.44 18.17 12.24
C PRO A 7 -35.58 17.02 12.78
N VAL A 8 -35.78 16.66 14.04
CA VAL A 8 -34.99 15.64 14.75
C VAL A 8 -35.02 14.30 14.00
N GLU A 9 -36.17 13.95 13.42
CA GLU A 9 -36.38 12.73 12.64
C GLU A 9 -35.47 12.68 11.42
N LEU A 10 -35.22 13.82 10.76
CA LEU A 10 -34.30 13.90 9.63
C LEU A 10 -32.84 13.78 10.09
N VAL A 11 -32.49 14.37 11.23
CA VAL A 11 -31.14 14.23 11.81
C VAL A 11 -30.86 12.76 12.15
N ILE A 12 -31.83 12.06 12.74
CA ILE A 12 -31.74 10.61 13.04
C ILE A 12 -31.63 9.80 11.74
N ALA A 13 -32.48 10.08 10.75
CA ALA A 13 -32.45 9.39 9.47
C ALA A 13 -31.10 9.56 8.75
N ILE A 14 -30.52 10.77 8.78
CA ILE A 14 -29.18 11.03 8.24
C ILE A 14 -28.12 10.27 9.04
N ALA A 15 -28.18 10.33 10.38
CA ALA A 15 -27.21 9.67 11.24
C ALA A 15 -27.21 8.14 11.07
N ALA A 16 -28.37 7.53 10.83
CA ALA A 16 -28.50 6.11 10.57
C ALA A 16 -27.83 5.67 9.24
N GLN A 17 -27.54 6.59 8.33
CA GLN A 17 -26.85 6.31 7.06
C GLN A 17 -25.33 6.43 7.15
N VAL A 18 -24.78 6.98 8.25
CA VAL A 18 -23.33 7.10 8.42
C VAL A 18 -22.79 5.99 9.34
N PRO A 19 -21.54 5.56 9.16
CA PRO A 19 -20.91 4.58 10.03
C PRO A 19 -20.95 4.97 11.51
N ARG A 20 -21.01 3.97 12.39
CA ARG A 20 -21.08 4.17 13.85
C ARG A 20 -19.98 5.09 14.41
N PRO A 21 -18.71 5.02 13.97
CA PRO A 21 -17.68 5.96 14.43
C PRO A 21 -18.02 7.43 14.16
N ASP A 22 -18.66 7.75 13.04
CA ASP A 22 -19.09 9.10 12.70
C ASP A 22 -20.26 9.58 13.56
N GLN A 23 -21.19 8.69 13.88
CA GLN A 23 -22.29 8.96 14.81
C GLN A 23 -21.74 9.34 16.19
N ILE A 24 -20.72 8.62 16.65
CA ILE A 24 -20.06 8.90 17.93
C ILE A 24 -19.36 10.25 17.89
N LEU A 25 -18.61 10.56 16.83
CA LEU A 25 -17.96 11.86 16.71
C LEU A 25 -18.98 13.00 16.66
N ALA A 26 -20.07 12.83 15.90
CA ALA A 26 -21.15 13.80 15.82
C ALA A 26 -21.78 14.05 17.21
N SER A 27 -21.96 13.00 18.03
CA SER A 27 -22.52 13.14 19.39
C SER A 27 -21.59 13.92 20.32
N GLN A 28 -20.29 14.00 20.04
CA GLN A 28 -19.32 14.79 20.82
C GLN A 28 -19.23 16.27 20.40
N THR A 29 -19.90 16.68 19.32
CA THR A 29 -19.78 18.06 18.80
C THR A 29 -20.58 19.10 19.58
N CYS A 30 -21.80 18.75 20.01
CA CYS A 30 -22.66 19.66 20.78
C CYS A 30 -23.71 18.90 21.61
N ARG A 31 -24.28 19.57 22.62
CA ARG A 31 -25.28 18.96 23.51
C ARG A 31 -26.54 18.49 22.77
N ALA A 32 -26.99 19.22 21.76
CA ALA A 32 -28.17 18.86 20.99
C ALA A 32 -27.97 17.54 20.21
N LEU A 33 -26.87 17.44 19.46
CA LEU A 33 -26.53 16.20 18.75
C LEU A 33 -26.24 15.05 19.71
N ARG A 34 -25.61 15.34 20.85
CA ARG A 34 -25.42 14.33 21.90
C ARG A 34 -26.75 13.71 22.33
N ASN A 35 -27.71 14.55 22.72
CA ASN A 35 -29.00 14.07 23.20
C ASN A 35 -29.74 13.30 22.09
N ILE A 36 -29.82 13.87 20.87
CA ILE A 36 -30.50 13.22 19.74
C ILE A 36 -29.87 11.85 19.47
N LEU A 37 -28.55 11.78 19.30
CA LEU A 37 -27.88 10.56 18.86
C LEU A 37 -27.77 9.50 19.96
N CYS A 38 -27.49 9.90 21.22
CA CYS A 38 -27.44 8.97 22.34
C CYS A 38 -28.80 8.37 22.67
N ASP A 39 -29.88 9.15 22.56
CA ASP A 39 -31.22 8.67 22.92
C ASP A 39 -31.85 7.80 21.82
N SER A 40 -31.44 7.95 20.55
CA SER A 40 -32.10 7.29 19.42
C SER A 40 -31.24 6.31 18.61
N VAL A 41 -29.98 6.65 18.31
CA VAL A 41 -29.12 5.87 17.39
C VAL A 41 -28.10 5.03 18.16
N LEU A 42 -27.57 5.59 19.25
CA LEU A 42 -26.53 4.98 20.10
C LEU A 42 -27.11 4.47 21.43
N SER A 43 -28.43 4.24 21.50
CA SER A 43 -29.13 3.85 22.72
C SER A 43 -28.59 2.53 23.28
N GLY A 44 -28.25 2.51 24.56
CA GLY A 44 -27.74 1.32 25.25
C GLY A 44 -26.21 1.22 25.32
N ASP A 45 -25.47 2.21 24.83
CA ASP A 45 -24.01 2.27 24.96
C ASP A 45 -23.53 3.37 25.92
N ASP A 46 -23.75 3.16 27.22
CA ASP A 46 -23.40 4.14 28.28
C ASP A 46 -21.88 4.41 28.42
N HIS A 47 -21.04 3.61 27.76
CA HIS A 47 -19.59 3.64 27.87
C HIS A 47 -18.84 3.91 26.55
N LEU A 48 -19.46 4.51 25.53
CA LEU A 48 -18.72 4.92 24.34
C LEU A 48 -17.62 5.96 24.68
N PRO A 49 -16.42 5.84 24.10
CA PRO A 49 -16.00 4.90 23.04
C PRO A 49 -15.34 3.59 23.54
N VAL A 50 -15.43 3.25 24.84
CA VAL A 50 -14.70 2.12 25.46
C VAL A 50 -15.13 0.75 24.91
N ASN A 51 -16.39 0.61 24.49
CA ASN A 51 -16.96 -0.66 24.01
C ASN A 51 -16.82 -0.90 22.49
N LEU A 52 -16.05 -0.08 21.77
CA LEU A 52 -15.85 -0.26 20.33
C LEU A 52 -15.00 -1.49 20.03
N SER A 53 -15.35 -2.21 18.97
CA SER A 53 -14.45 -3.22 18.39
C SER A 53 -13.14 -2.56 17.94
N MET A 54 -12.08 -3.35 17.74
CA MET A 54 -10.79 -2.82 17.28
C MET A 54 -10.90 -2.07 15.95
N GLU A 55 -11.72 -2.56 15.02
CA GLU A 55 -11.96 -1.93 13.72
C GLU A 55 -12.70 -0.59 13.86
N GLU A 56 -13.84 -0.58 14.56
CA GLU A 56 -14.60 0.65 14.83
C GLU A 56 -13.78 1.68 15.61
N ARG A 57 -12.95 1.25 16.57
CA ARG A 57 -12.06 2.12 17.33
C ARG A 57 -10.98 2.71 16.43
N THR A 58 -10.42 1.93 15.50
CA THR A 58 -9.43 2.43 14.54
C THR A 58 -10.04 3.48 13.62
N GLU A 59 -11.25 3.23 13.10
CA GLU A 59 -11.99 4.18 12.28
C GLU A 59 -12.33 5.47 13.05
N PHE A 60 -12.80 5.33 14.29
CA PHE A 60 -13.07 6.46 15.18
C PHE A 60 -11.83 7.34 15.37
N LEU A 61 -10.67 6.74 15.67
CA LEU A 61 -9.42 7.48 15.83
C LEU A 61 -8.93 8.11 14.51
N LEU A 62 -9.16 7.44 13.38
CA LEU A 62 -8.83 7.98 12.06
C LEU A 62 -9.62 9.27 11.81
N HIS A 63 -10.93 9.23 12.07
CA HIS A 63 -11.81 10.39 11.90
C HIS A 63 -11.50 11.49 12.92
N LEU A 64 -11.23 11.13 14.18
CA LEU A 64 -10.83 12.08 15.21
C LEU A 64 -9.54 12.84 14.85
N SER A 65 -8.54 12.14 14.31
CA SER A 65 -7.25 12.73 13.93
C SER A 65 -7.24 13.34 12.51
N ARG A 66 -8.38 13.36 11.82
CA ARG A 66 -8.47 13.79 10.42
C ARG A 66 -7.97 15.23 10.19
N GLY A 67 -8.22 16.12 11.15
CA GLY A 67 -7.74 17.51 11.13
C GLY A 67 -6.34 17.72 11.70
N SER A 68 -5.67 16.66 12.17
CA SER A 68 -4.39 16.76 12.87
C SER A 68 -3.25 16.22 11.99
N PRO A 69 -2.49 17.08 11.28
CA PRO A 69 -1.47 16.65 10.33
C PRO A 69 -0.35 15.84 10.99
N CYS A 70 -0.03 16.17 12.24
CA CYS A 70 1.04 15.54 13.00
C CYS A 70 0.59 14.29 13.77
N GLN A 71 -0.60 13.75 13.52
CA GLN A 71 -1.09 12.56 14.20
C GLN A 71 -1.46 11.45 13.23
N TRP A 72 -1.23 10.20 13.63
CA TRP A 72 -1.57 9.01 12.88
C TRP A 72 -2.11 7.94 13.83
N VAL A 73 -2.90 7.00 13.29
CA VAL A 73 -3.52 5.92 14.07
C VAL A 73 -2.64 4.69 13.91
N CYS A 74 -2.15 4.16 15.03
CA CYS A 74 -1.38 2.92 15.00
C CYS A 74 -2.27 1.71 14.89
N GLU A 75 -1.96 0.88 13.89
CA GLU A 75 -2.64 -0.37 13.63
C GLU A 75 -2.41 -1.46 14.69
N GLU A 76 -1.34 -1.34 15.49
CA GLU A 76 -0.98 -2.34 16.49
C GLU A 76 -1.67 -2.07 17.83
N CYS A 77 -1.52 -0.87 18.39
CA CYS A 77 -2.11 -0.52 19.68
C CYS A 77 -3.48 0.17 19.58
N THR A 78 -3.89 0.59 18.38
CA THR A 78 -5.14 1.34 18.17
C THR A 78 -5.18 2.62 19.03
N GLU A 79 -4.10 3.39 18.93
CA GLU A 79 -3.93 4.69 19.58
C GLU A 79 -3.43 5.75 18.59
N LEU A 80 -3.56 7.03 18.98
CA LEU A 80 -3.02 8.16 18.24
C LEU A 80 -1.57 8.42 18.65
N HIS A 81 -0.69 8.48 17.66
CA HIS A 81 0.70 8.86 17.87
C HIS A 81 1.06 10.09 17.09
N TRP A 82 2.05 10.81 17.62
CA TRP A 82 2.68 11.90 16.90
C TRP A 82 3.51 11.37 15.72
N ALA A 83 3.40 12.04 14.59
CA ALA A 83 4.20 11.80 13.41
C ALA A 83 5.64 12.24 13.67
N TYR A 84 6.59 11.33 13.48
CA TYR A 84 7.99 11.68 13.47
C TYR A 84 8.38 12.16 12.07
N MET A 85 8.65 13.46 11.93
CA MET A 85 8.83 14.13 10.61
C MET A 85 10.06 13.68 9.80
N HIS A 86 10.86 12.77 10.35
CA HIS A 86 11.98 12.12 9.66
C HIS A 86 11.68 10.66 9.28
N ASP A 87 10.59 10.08 9.80
CA ASP A 87 10.11 8.76 9.40
C ASP A 87 9.50 8.84 8.01
N THR A 88 10.16 8.19 7.05
CA THR A 88 9.79 8.20 5.64
C THR A 88 10.02 6.82 5.04
N PRO A 89 9.39 6.49 3.90
CA PRO A 89 9.66 5.20 3.24
C PRO A 89 11.14 4.97 2.89
N ALA A 90 11.89 6.03 2.59
CA ALA A 90 13.32 5.97 2.27
C ALA A 90 14.24 5.89 3.50
N LYS A 91 13.77 6.40 4.65
CA LYS A 91 14.48 6.43 5.94
C LYS A 91 13.48 6.07 7.05
N PRO A 92 13.07 4.79 7.12
CA PRO A 92 12.08 4.38 8.10
C PRO A 92 12.68 4.46 9.49
N LEU A 93 11.88 4.91 10.46
CA LEU A 93 12.21 4.81 11.86
C LEU A 93 12.34 3.32 12.22
N SER A 94 13.41 2.99 12.96
CA SER A 94 13.62 1.63 13.44
C SER A 94 12.49 1.25 14.40
N GLU A 95 12.08 -0.02 14.35
CA GLU A 95 10.95 -0.55 15.12
C GLU A 95 11.11 -0.29 16.62
N GLY A 96 12.34 -0.33 17.14
CA GLY A 96 12.62 -0.05 18.56
C GLY A 96 12.44 1.42 18.99
N TYR A 97 12.22 2.34 18.06
CA TYR A 97 11.92 3.75 18.35
C TYR A 97 10.47 4.12 18.03
N LEU A 98 9.65 3.15 17.61
CA LEU A 98 8.23 3.41 17.43
C LEU A 98 7.58 3.67 18.80
N PRO A 99 6.64 4.62 18.90
CA PRO A 99 6.00 4.94 20.18
C PRO A 99 5.17 3.80 20.79
N CYS A 100 4.94 2.71 20.05
CA CYS A 100 4.22 1.52 20.50
C CYS A 100 5.18 0.56 21.22
N PHE A 101 4.94 0.32 22.52
CA PHE A 101 5.82 -0.49 23.38
C PHE A 101 5.63 -2.01 23.22
N PHE A 102 4.61 -2.45 22.47
CA PHE A 102 4.28 -3.86 22.26
C PHE A 102 4.10 -4.24 20.78
N PRO A 103 5.17 -4.15 19.96
CA PRO A 103 5.13 -4.74 18.63
C PRO A 103 5.05 -6.27 18.77
N GLY A 104 3.87 -6.87 18.59
CA GLY A 104 3.76 -8.31 18.39
C GLY A 104 2.62 -9.10 19.05
N TYR A 105 1.69 -8.50 19.79
CA TYR A 105 0.60 -9.28 20.44
C TYR A 105 -0.68 -9.44 19.62
N GLY A 106 -0.89 -8.65 18.56
CA GLY A 106 -1.97 -8.85 17.60
C GLY A 106 -1.39 -9.12 16.22
N GLN A 107 -1.36 -10.39 15.80
CA GLN A 107 -1.38 -10.88 14.40
C GLN A 107 -0.74 -9.97 13.33
N ARG A 108 0.32 -10.33 12.58
CA ARG A 108 0.74 -11.60 11.99
C ARG A 108 2.19 -11.42 11.52
N GLN A 109 2.83 -12.52 11.16
CA GLN A 109 4.07 -12.58 10.37
C GLN A 109 3.87 -11.99 8.96
N ASP A 110 3.37 -10.76 8.87
CA ASP A 110 3.31 -10.00 7.63
C ASP A 110 4.75 -9.53 7.41
N LEU A 111 5.53 -10.47 6.85
CA LEU A 111 6.84 -10.25 6.25
C LEU A 111 6.83 -8.84 5.68
N ASN A 112 7.86 -8.05 5.99
CA ASN A 112 8.12 -6.73 5.44
C ASN A 112 8.15 -6.74 3.89
N LEU A 113 7.01 -7.02 3.24
CA LEU A 113 6.80 -7.29 1.83
C LEU A 113 6.97 -6.01 1.01
N HIS A 114 6.85 -4.86 1.70
CA HIS A 114 7.16 -3.54 1.16
C HIS A 114 8.50 -2.99 1.67
N SER A 115 9.33 -3.82 2.31
CA SER A 115 10.75 -3.55 2.52
C SER A 115 11.55 -4.17 1.38
N ILE A 116 11.58 -3.45 0.27
CA ILE A 116 12.26 -3.90 -0.94
C ILE A 116 13.46 -2.99 -1.16
N TYR A 117 14.65 -3.60 -1.12
CA TYR A 117 15.91 -2.90 -1.36
C TYR A 117 16.10 -1.63 -0.53
N GLY A 118 15.62 -1.58 0.72
CA GLY A 118 15.81 -0.45 1.63
C GLY A 118 14.77 0.67 1.52
N PHE A 119 13.78 0.53 0.63
CA PHE A 119 12.53 1.28 0.71
C PHE A 119 11.56 0.48 1.57
N LYS A 120 11.09 1.03 2.71
CA LYS A 120 10.15 0.38 3.64
C LYS A 120 8.88 1.21 3.79
N LEU A 121 7.81 0.78 3.14
CA LEU A 121 6.50 1.41 3.26
C LEU A 121 5.67 0.75 4.35
N ASN A 122 5.17 1.55 5.30
CA ASN A 122 4.22 1.13 6.35
C ASN A 122 2.91 1.92 6.20
N HIS A 123 1.83 1.45 6.80
CA HIS A 123 0.51 2.08 6.65
C HIS A 123 0.51 3.54 7.10
N ARG A 124 1.17 3.84 8.21
CA ARG A 124 1.33 5.23 8.70
C ARG A 124 1.90 6.20 7.66
N HIS A 125 2.80 5.75 6.78
CA HIS A 125 3.33 6.60 5.71
C HIS A 125 2.24 6.93 4.69
N VAL A 126 1.38 5.96 4.35
CA VAL A 126 0.23 6.13 3.47
C VAL A 126 -0.77 7.10 4.11
N GLN A 127 -1.14 6.84 5.36
CA GLN A 127 -2.06 7.68 6.13
C GLN A 127 -1.58 9.13 6.19
N LEU A 128 -0.32 9.36 6.56
CA LEU A 128 0.26 10.70 6.68
C LEU A 128 0.37 11.39 5.32
N ALA A 129 0.78 10.69 4.25
CA ALA A 129 0.89 11.29 2.93
C ALA A 129 -0.47 11.75 2.39
N LEU A 130 -1.50 10.92 2.54
CA LEU A 130 -2.86 11.25 2.11
C LEU A 130 -3.46 12.38 2.94
N LYS A 131 -3.30 12.31 4.26
CA LYS A 131 -3.74 13.36 5.18
C LYS A 131 -3.08 14.70 4.87
N HIS A 132 -1.76 14.74 4.72
CA HIS A 132 -1.03 15.96 4.36
C HIS A 132 -1.43 16.49 2.97
N THR A 133 -1.68 15.60 2.00
CA THR A 133 -2.14 16.02 0.66
C THR A 133 -3.50 16.70 0.74
N ARG A 134 -4.45 16.10 1.46
CA ARG A 134 -5.79 16.67 1.66
C ARG A 134 -5.73 18.00 2.40
N LEU A 135 -5.01 18.04 3.52
CA LEU A 135 -4.90 19.25 4.34
C LEU A 135 -4.17 20.37 3.60
N ALA A 136 -3.13 20.09 2.82
CA ALA A 136 -2.46 21.11 2.01
C ALA A 136 -3.35 21.68 0.88
N ALA A 137 -4.38 20.93 0.45
CA ALA A 137 -5.34 21.41 -0.55
C ALA A 137 -6.42 22.30 0.07
N THR A 138 -6.77 22.10 1.35
CA THR A 138 -7.85 22.83 2.03
C THR A 138 -7.34 23.91 3.00
N GLU A 139 -6.10 23.80 3.45
CA GLU A 139 -5.47 24.62 4.48
C GLU A 139 -4.07 25.05 4.04
N ALA A 140 -3.54 26.14 4.60
CA ALA A 140 -2.17 26.60 4.34
C ALA A 140 -1.12 25.75 5.10
N LEU A 141 -1.15 24.43 4.91
CA LEU A 141 -0.25 23.50 5.58
C LEU A 141 1.14 23.48 4.92
N ASP A 142 2.19 23.45 5.74
CA ASP A 142 3.55 23.18 5.26
C ASP A 142 3.65 21.79 4.61
N THR A 143 4.08 21.77 3.35
CA THR A 143 4.23 20.56 2.53
C THR A 143 5.61 19.90 2.67
N THR A 144 6.51 20.44 3.49
CA THR A 144 7.88 19.93 3.65
C THR A 144 7.90 18.45 4.04
N TYR A 145 7.04 18.01 4.96
CA TYR A 145 6.97 16.60 5.32
C TYR A 145 6.32 15.74 4.22
N LEU A 146 5.31 16.25 3.53
CA LEU A 146 4.71 15.57 2.38
C LEU A 146 5.74 15.32 1.27
N GLN A 147 6.58 16.31 0.96
CA GLN A 147 7.66 16.16 -0.02
C GLN A 147 8.65 15.05 0.37
N LYS A 148 8.94 14.91 1.67
CA LYS A 148 9.80 13.82 2.17
C LYS A 148 9.12 12.45 2.09
N LEU A 149 7.83 12.37 2.40
CA LEU A 149 7.04 11.13 2.27
C LEU A 149 6.94 10.67 0.81
N LEU A 150 6.81 11.62 -0.12
CA LEU A 150 6.71 11.37 -1.56
C LEU A 150 8.06 11.40 -2.30
N GLN A 151 9.18 11.46 -1.56
CA GLN A 151 10.49 11.55 -2.18
C GLN A 151 10.82 10.25 -2.94
N PRO A 152 11.25 10.33 -4.22
CA PRO A 152 11.75 9.17 -4.94
C PRO A 152 12.95 8.52 -4.22
N TYR A 153 12.99 7.19 -4.26
CA TYR A 153 14.07 6.39 -3.71
C TYR A 153 14.82 5.67 -4.83
N GLN A 154 16.14 5.59 -4.72
CA GLN A 154 16.98 4.87 -5.66
C GLN A 154 18.09 4.12 -4.90
N LYS A 155 18.39 2.90 -5.34
CA LYS A 155 19.48 2.10 -4.78
C LYS A 155 20.01 1.10 -5.78
N ARG A 156 21.34 0.95 -5.81
CA ARG A 156 21.99 -0.13 -6.53
C ARG A 156 21.78 -1.47 -5.83
N ILE A 157 21.29 -2.47 -6.57
CA ILE A 157 21.01 -3.82 -6.10
C ILE A 157 22.31 -4.62 -6.01
N ARG A 158 22.59 -5.19 -4.83
CA ARG A 158 23.72 -6.10 -4.58
C ARG A 158 23.21 -7.52 -4.34
N SER A 159 23.03 -8.31 -5.40
CA SER A 159 22.67 -9.73 -5.36
C SER A 159 23.90 -10.62 -5.52
N ARG A 160 23.79 -11.94 -5.32
CA ARG A 160 24.90 -12.89 -5.55
C ARG A 160 25.42 -12.85 -7.00
N TYR A 161 24.54 -12.50 -7.95
CA TYR A 161 24.85 -12.36 -9.37
C TYR A 161 25.45 -10.99 -9.69
N THR A 162 24.96 -9.91 -9.06
CA THR A 162 25.57 -8.57 -9.23
C THR A 162 26.88 -8.40 -8.46
N ARG A 163 27.10 -9.16 -7.37
CA ARG A 163 28.37 -9.22 -6.63
C ARG A 163 29.51 -9.87 -7.43
N LYS A 164 29.20 -10.68 -8.44
CA LYS A 164 30.19 -11.25 -9.38
C LYS A 164 30.38 -10.37 -10.62
N HIS A 165 29.82 -9.16 -10.64
CA HIS A 165 29.84 -8.24 -11.80
C HIS A 165 29.23 -8.81 -13.08
N LEU A 166 28.43 -9.88 -13.00
CA LEU A 166 27.79 -10.47 -14.17
C LEU A 166 26.76 -9.49 -14.76
N VAL A 167 25.97 -8.86 -13.90
CA VAL A 167 24.93 -7.89 -14.25
C VAL A 167 24.93 -6.75 -13.24
N ASP A 168 24.75 -5.52 -13.72
CA ASP A 168 24.46 -4.36 -12.90
C ASP A 168 22.96 -4.19 -12.72
N ALA A 169 22.52 -3.82 -11.52
CA ALA A 169 21.09 -3.67 -11.27
C ALA A 169 20.78 -2.48 -10.36
N ASP A 170 19.78 -1.71 -10.75
CA ASP A 170 19.26 -0.57 -10.00
C ASP A 170 17.80 -0.78 -9.63
N PHE A 171 17.44 -0.35 -8.43
CA PHE A 171 16.07 -0.27 -7.94
C PHE A 171 15.68 1.20 -7.79
N SER A 172 14.46 1.53 -8.17
CA SER A 172 13.85 2.81 -7.83
C SER A 172 12.39 2.67 -7.41
N ALA A 173 11.94 3.55 -6.53
CA ALA A 173 10.56 3.67 -6.09
C ALA A 173 10.12 5.14 -6.15
N HIS A 174 8.96 5.38 -6.75
CA HIS A 174 8.38 6.70 -6.95
C HIS A 174 6.97 6.72 -6.34
N PRO A 175 6.84 7.12 -5.07
CA PRO A 175 5.54 7.32 -4.44
C PRO A 175 4.86 8.58 -4.97
N LYS A 176 3.52 8.55 -5.07
CA LYS A 176 2.69 9.66 -5.53
C LYS A 176 1.29 9.56 -4.92
N VAL A 177 0.62 10.70 -4.72
CA VAL A 177 -0.82 10.74 -4.46
C VAL A 177 -1.56 11.19 -5.71
N VAL A 178 -2.57 10.44 -6.13
CA VAL A 178 -3.44 10.76 -7.26
C VAL A 178 -4.88 10.52 -6.83
N ASP A 179 -5.74 11.52 -6.98
CA ASP A 179 -7.18 11.44 -6.67
C ASP A 179 -7.48 10.84 -5.29
N GLY A 180 -6.72 11.27 -4.28
CA GLY A 180 -6.87 10.79 -2.91
C GLY A 180 -6.38 9.35 -2.68
N ARG A 181 -5.63 8.76 -3.61
CA ARG A 181 -5.06 7.41 -3.51
C ARG A 181 -3.54 7.44 -3.48
N PHE A 182 -2.93 6.60 -2.66
CA PHE A 182 -1.48 6.50 -2.57
C PHE A 182 -0.95 5.42 -3.51
N LEU A 183 -0.12 5.84 -4.45
CA LEU A 183 0.44 4.97 -5.49
C LEU A 183 1.96 4.89 -5.36
N VAL A 184 2.53 3.77 -5.76
CA VAL A 184 3.99 3.63 -5.91
C VAL A 184 4.33 2.94 -7.21
N LYS A 185 5.16 3.58 -8.03
CA LYS A 185 5.85 2.94 -9.14
C LYS A 185 7.22 2.44 -8.70
N THR A 186 7.48 1.14 -8.84
CA THR A 186 8.81 0.55 -8.66
C THR A 186 9.41 0.13 -9.99
N THR A 187 10.71 0.36 -10.17
CA THR A 187 11.45 -0.11 -11.36
C THR A 187 12.69 -0.88 -10.92
N PHE A 188 12.85 -2.08 -11.46
CA PHE A 188 14.09 -2.84 -11.46
C PHE A 188 14.71 -2.70 -12.84
N ASP A 189 15.95 -2.25 -12.88
CA ASP A 189 16.68 -2.05 -14.13
C ASP A 189 17.99 -2.83 -14.08
N PHE A 190 18.03 -3.94 -14.81
CA PHE A 190 19.18 -4.81 -14.94
C PHE A 190 19.90 -4.50 -16.25
N ARG A 191 21.21 -4.33 -16.20
CA ARG A 191 22.06 -3.97 -17.33
C ARG A 191 23.24 -4.92 -17.42
N GLU A 192 23.69 -5.18 -18.63
CA GLU A 192 24.92 -5.91 -18.90
C GLU A 192 26.07 -5.32 -18.06
N GLY A 193 26.75 -6.20 -17.34
CA GLY A 193 27.99 -5.90 -16.65
C GLY A 193 29.14 -6.50 -17.43
N TYR A 194 29.62 -7.67 -16.97
CA TYR A 194 30.59 -8.49 -17.70
C TYR A 194 29.93 -9.46 -18.69
N ASP A 195 28.68 -9.86 -18.44
CA ASP A 195 27.95 -10.84 -19.24
C ASP A 195 26.58 -10.29 -19.64
N LYS A 196 26.01 -10.85 -20.72
CA LYS A 196 24.67 -10.51 -21.18
C LYS A 196 23.64 -10.82 -20.10
N VAL A 197 22.60 -10.00 -20.03
CA VAL A 197 21.53 -10.22 -19.05
C VAL A 197 20.75 -11.46 -19.46
N CYS A 198 20.84 -12.51 -18.66
CA CYS A 198 19.96 -13.68 -18.75
C CYS A 198 18.99 -13.72 -17.58
N ARG A 199 17.97 -14.57 -17.71
CA ARG A 199 16.89 -14.69 -16.73
C ARG A 199 17.41 -15.11 -15.35
N GLU A 200 18.44 -15.95 -15.32
CA GLU A 200 19.09 -16.48 -14.12
C GLU A 200 19.72 -15.38 -13.26
N TYR A 201 20.07 -14.24 -13.87
CA TYR A 201 20.73 -13.13 -13.19
C TYR A 201 19.77 -12.15 -12.53
N LEU A 202 18.45 -12.25 -12.77
CA LEU A 202 17.45 -11.38 -12.14
C LEU A 202 17.36 -11.59 -10.62
N GLY A 203 17.75 -12.77 -10.13
CA GLY A 203 17.68 -13.10 -8.71
C GLY A 203 16.24 -13.12 -8.18
N THR A 204 16.01 -12.51 -7.01
CA THR A 204 14.66 -12.40 -6.43
C THR A 204 14.06 -11.04 -6.78
N VAL A 205 12.94 -11.04 -7.51
CA VAL A 205 12.17 -9.83 -7.84
C VAL A 205 10.76 -9.99 -7.28
N ALA A 206 10.41 -9.16 -6.30
CA ALA A 206 9.08 -9.12 -5.70
C ALA A 206 8.38 -7.83 -6.12
N LEU A 207 7.25 -7.93 -6.83
CA LEU A 207 6.44 -6.77 -7.19
C LEU A 207 5.38 -6.50 -6.12
N CYS A 208 4.78 -7.56 -5.59
CA CYS A 208 3.88 -7.55 -4.42
C CYS A 208 4.01 -8.89 -3.66
N GLY A 209 3.24 -9.10 -2.60
CA GLY A 209 3.20 -10.38 -1.88
C GLY A 209 2.87 -11.58 -2.76
N HIS A 210 2.11 -11.38 -3.83
CA HIS A 210 1.60 -12.42 -4.71
C HIS A 210 2.47 -12.68 -5.95
N GLN A 211 3.13 -11.64 -6.49
CA GLN A 211 3.91 -11.72 -7.73
C GLN A 211 5.40 -11.61 -7.40
N ILE A 212 6.03 -12.77 -7.23
CA ILE A 212 7.43 -12.89 -6.81
C ILE A 212 8.12 -13.91 -7.70
N ILE A 213 9.27 -13.53 -8.26
CA ILE A 213 10.23 -14.44 -8.87
C ILE A 213 11.32 -14.70 -7.84
N GLN A 214 11.58 -15.95 -7.51
CA GLN A 214 12.73 -16.35 -6.70
C GLN A 214 13.86 -16.90 -7.59
N ALA A 215 15.09 -16.79 -7.12
CA ALA A 215 16.25 -17.35 -7.84
C ALA A 215 16.13 -18.87 -8.07
N SER A 216 15.50 -19.61 -7.14
CA SER A 216 15.21 -21.04 -7.27
C SER A 216 14.21 -21.34 -8.38
N ASP A 217 13.21 -20.46 -8.56
CA ASP A 217 12.23 -20.61 -9.64
C ASP A 217 12.93 -20.59 -10.98
N VAL A 218 14.00 -19.81 -11.13
CA VAL A 218 14.76 -19.74 -12.38
C VAL A 218 15.70 -20.94 -12.58
N LEU A 219 16.17 -21.59 -11.51
CA LEU A 219 17.08 -22.74 -11.60
C LEU A 219 16.35 -24.06 -11.91
N ASN A 220 15.13 -24.25 -11.39
CA ASN A 220 14.30 -25.43 -11.66
C ASN A 220 13.80 -25.50 -13.13
N TRP A 221 14.03 -24.44 -13.90
CA TRP A 221 13.62 -24.34 -15.31
C TRP A 221 14.48 -25.11 -16.30
N ARG A 222 15.63 -25.68 -15.91
CA ARG A 222 16.47 -26.46 -16.83
C ARG A 222 15.88 -27.83 -17.23
N GLY A 223 14.72 -28.23 -16.69
CA GLY A 223 14.21 -29.60 -16.86
C GLY A 223 12.73 -29.73 -17.16
N GLN A 224 11.83 -29.34 -16.26
CA GLN A 224 10.43 -29.79 -16.32
C GLN A 224 9.50 -28.82 -15.61
N LEU A 225 8.91 -27.90 -16.35
CA LEU A 225 7.62 -27.29 -16.03
C LEU A 225 6.84 -27.22 -17.34
N SER A 226 6.57 -28.39 -17.92
CA SER A 226 5.61 -28.60 -19.00
C SER A 226 4.24 -29.01 -18.44
N ASP A 227 3.94 -28.67 -17.19
CA ASP A 227 2.58 -28.81 -16.68
C ASP A 227 1.78 -27.60 -17.13
N SER A 228 1.01 -27.81 -18.20
CA SER A 228 0.01 -26.88 -18.75
C SER A 228 -0.95 -26.30 -17.70
N HIS A 229 -1.05 -26.91 -16.52
CA HIS A 229 -1.82 -26.42 -15.38
C HIS A 229 -1.18 -25.25 -14.63
N ASN A 230 0.16 -25.09 -14.64
CA ASN A 230 0.83 -23.99 -13.94
C ASN A 230 0.82 -22.68 -14.73
N ASP A 231 0.73 -22.73 -16.06
CA ASP A 231 0.65 -21.54 -16.92
C ASP A 231 -0.67 -20.75 -16.75
N LEU A 232 -1.67 -21.35 -16.08
CA LEU A 232 -2.97 -20.72 -15.81
C LEU A 232 -3.09 -20.15 -14.39
N HIS A 233 -2.14 -20.40 -13.49
CA HIS A 233 -2.30 -19.95 -12.10
C HIS A 233 -1.94 -18.46 -11.96
N PRO A 234 -2.84 -17.61 -11.41
CA PRO A 234 -2.63 -16.16 -11.31
C PRO A 234 -1.35 -15.71 -10.59
N LEU A 235 -0.80 -16.56 -9.70
CA LEU A 235 0.46 -16.28 -9.00
C LEU A 235 1.70 -16.30 -9.92
N TYR A 236 1.63 -16.92 -11.11
CA TYR A 236 2.74 -17.01 -12.05
C TYR A 236 2.70 -15.96 -13.16
N ALA A 237 1.76 -15.01 -13.13
CA ALA A 237 1.61 -14.00 -14.17
C ALA A 237 2.93 -13.24 -14.44
N LEU A 238 3.65 -12.85 -13.39
CA LEU A 238 4.96 -12.21 -13.52
C LEU A 238 6.01 -13.12 -14.19
N LEU A 239 6.08 -14.39 -13.77
CA LEU A 239 7.03 -15.35 -14.32
C LEU A 239 6.79 -15.59 -15.82
N ILE A 240 5.52 -15.77 -16.21
CA ILE A 240 5.10 -15.94 -17.61
C ILE A 240 5.46 -14.71 -18.43
N THR A 241 5.20 -13.51 -17.89
CA THR A 241 5.52 -12.24 -18.56
C THR A 241 7.02 -12.06 -18.77
N VAL A 242 7.84 -12.42 -17.77
CA VAL A 242 9.31 -12.41 -17.91
C VAL A 242 9.75 -13.39 -18.99
N ARG A 243 9.21 -14.62 -19.02
CA ARG A 243 9.53 -15.61 -20.06
C ARG A 243 9.24 -15.05 -21.46
N ALA A 244 8.04 -14.49 -21.66
CA ALA A 244 7.65 -13.92 -22.94
C ALA A 244 8.59 -12.78 -23.38
N ALA A 245 9.00 -11.92 -22.44
CA ALA A 245 9.93 -10.84 -22.72
C ALA A 245 11.30 -11.35 -23.21
N PHE A 246 11.86 -12.40 -22.59
CA PHE A 246 13.13 -12.99 -23.05
C PHE A 246 12.99 -13.74 -24.39
N GLN A 247 11.82 -14.31 -24.68
CA GLN A 247 11.54 -14.99 -25.94
C GLN A 247 11.30 -14.02 -27.11
N SER A 248 11.00 -12.74 -26.83
CA SER A 248 10.77 -11.70 -27.84
C SER A 248 11.54 -10.41 -27.46
N PRO A 249 12.88 -10.39 -27.63
CA PRO A 249 13.70 -9.27 -27.23
C PRO A 249 13.24 -7.92 -27.82
N GLY A 250 13.28 -6.87 -27.00
CA GLY A 250 12.88 -5.52 -27.36
C GLY A 250 11.38 -5.22 -27.24
N ARG A 251 10.53 -6.25 -27.17
CA ARG A 251 9.08 -6.09 -26.93
C ARG A 251 8.79 -5.97 -25.43
N GLU A 252 7.86 -5.08 -25.07
CA GLU A 252 7.33 -4.95 -23.72
C GLU A 252 6.09 -5.83 -23.56
N PHE A 253 6.03 -6.55 -22.45
CA PHE A 253 4.90 -7.39 -22.06
C PHE A 253 4.32 -6.88 -20.76
N CYS A 254 3.00 -6.81 -20.69
CA CYS A 254 2.26 -6.29 -19.54
C CYS A 254 1.54 -7.43 -18.82
N GLY A 255 1.37 -7.28 -17.52
CA GLY A 255 0.56 -8.18 -16.71
C GLY A 255 0.01 -7.49 -15.48
N ARG A 256 -0.82 -8.20 -14.72
CA ARG A 256 -1.38 -7.72 -13.45
C ARG A 256 -1.39 -8.81 -12.39
N CYS A 257 -1.49 -8.39 -11.14
CA CYS A 257 -1.82 -9.29 -10.04
C CYS A 257 -3.36 -9.41 -9.94
N GLU A 258 -3.89 -10.62 -9.82
CA GLU A 258 -5.34 -10.81 -9.62
C GLU A 258 -5.81 -10.57 -8.18
N PHE A 259 -4.87 -10.52 -7.22
CA PHE A 259 -5.19 -10.48 -5.79
C PHE A 259 -5.06 -9.09 -5.18
N CYS A 260 -4.28 -8.20 -5.79
CA CYS A 260 -4.07 -6.84 -5.29
C CYS A 260 -3.98 -5.81 -6.42
N GLY A 261 -4.01 -4.53 -6.08
CA GLY A 261 -3.89 -3.42 -7.03
C GLY A 261 -2.46 -3.25 -7.56
N THR A 262 -1.93 -4.25 -8.28
CA THR A 262 -0.60 -4.19 -8.91
C THR A 262 -0.69 -4.48 -10.40
N ASP A 263 -0.34 -3.50 -11.23
CA ASP A 263 0.01 -3.71 -12.64
C ASP A 263 1.53 -3.81 -12.79
N PHE A 264 2.00 -4.47 -13.83
CA PHE A 264 3.43 -4.55 -14.13
C PHE A 264 3.74 -4.67 -15.63
N SER A 265 4.99 -4.39 -15.98
CA SER A 265 5.53 -4.62 -17.31
C SER A 265 6.95 -5.13 -17.25
N VAL A 266 7.32 -5.90 -18.28
CA VAL A 266 8.66 -6.44 -18.46
C VAL A 266 9.09 -6.18 -19.90
N LYS A 267 10.28 -5.61 -20.05
CA LYS A 267 10.97 -5.51 -21.33
C LYS A 267 12.36 -6.09 -21.18
N ALA A 268 12.72 -7.04 -22.04
CA ALA A 268 14.03 -7.69 -22.02
C ALA A 268 14.72 -7.53 -23.37
N THR A 269 16.03 -7.31 -23.32
CA THR A 269 17.00 -7.34 -24.42
C THR A 269 18.24 -8.05 -23.89
N PRO A 270 19.15 -8.52 -24.74
CA PRO A 270 20.38 -9.15 -24.26
C PRO A 270 21.22 -8.22 -23.35
N GLU A 271 21.13 -6.90 -23.55
CA GLU A 271 21.92 -5.90 -22.83
C GLU A 271 21.19 -5.33 -21.60
N ARG A 272 19.86 -5.45 -21.54
CA ARG A 272 19.05 -4.78 -20.51
C ARG A 272 17.71 -5.48 -20.26
N VAL A 273 17.34 -5.60 -18.99
CA VAL A 273 16.00 -6.01 -18.58
C VAL A 273 15.42 -4.97 -17.65
N THR A 274 14.23 -4.46 -17.98
CA THR A 274 13.50 -3.53 -17.14
C THR A 274 12.19 -4.16 -16.69
N VAL A 275 11.98 -4.22 -15.38
CA VAL A 275 10.72 -4.67 -14.75
C VAL A 275 10.11 -3.48 -14.03
N ARG A 276 8.88 -3.12 -14.37
CA ARG A 276 8.13 -2.02 -13.74
C ARG A 276 6.90 -2.58 -13.04
N ALA A 277 6.54 -1.99 -11.91
CA ALA A 277 5.27 -2.26 -11.26
C ALA A 277 4.64 -0.97 -10.74
N TRP A 278 3.33 -0.86 -10.88
CA TRP A 278 2.51 0.23 -10.38
C TRP A 278 1.56 -0.36 -9.34
N LYS A 279 1.61 0.18 -8.12
CA LYS A 279 0.88 -0.33 -6.96
C LYS A 279 -0.05 0.73 -6.42
N ASP A 280 -1.28 0.34 -6.13
CA ASP A 280 -2.29 1.15 -5.46
C ASP A 280 -2.50 0.67 -4.03
N PHE A 281 -2.11 1.50 -3.07
CA PHE A 281 -2.21 1.23 -1.64
C PHE A 281 -3.51 1.73 -1.01
N GLY A 282 -4.42 2.31 -1.79
CA GLY A 282 -5.73 2.71 -1.31
C GLY A 282 -5.88 4.20 -0.99
N PRO A 283 -7.10 4.58 -0.57
CA PRO A 283 -7.45 5.92 -0.11
C PRO A 283 -7.04 6.17 1.35
N GLU A 284 -7.37 7.36 1.88
CA GLU A 284 -7.16 7.68 3.30
C GLU A 284 -8.11 6.78 4.12
N GLY A 285 -7.55 5.81 4.82
CA GLY A 285 -8.32 4.76 5.47
C GLY A 285 -7.57 4.13 6.64
N THR A 286 -8.14 3.04 7.16
CA THR A 286 -7.52 2.22 8.19
C THR A 286 -6.76 1.05 7.55
N THR A 287 -5.99 0.31 8.34
CA THR A 287 -5.38 -0.95 7.89
C THR A 287 -6.41 -2.03 7.55
N TYR A 288 -7.69 -1.81 7.80
CA TYR A 288 -8.78 -2.68 7.38
C TYR A 288 -9.16 -2.48 5.91
N ASP A 289 -8.70 -1.39 5.27
CA ASP A 289 -8.98 -1.10 3.87
C ASP A 289 -8.50 -2.25 2.96
N PRO A 290 -9.36 -2.73 2.04
CA PRO A 290 -9.05 -3.88 1.20
C PRO A 290 -7.87 -3.64 0.26
N TYR A 291 -7.63 -2.40 -0.20
CA TYR A 291 -6.47 -2.09 -1.03
C TYR A 291 -5.19 -2.26 -0.25
N TRP A 292 -5.10 -1.70 0.95
CA TRP A 292 -3.94 -1.90 1.81
C TRP A 292 -3.73 -3.37 2.17
N ARG A 293 -4.77 -4.05 2.66
CA ARG A 293 -4.68 -5.46 3.09
C ARG A 293 -4.28 -6.42 1.99
N SER A 294 -4.72 -6.16 0.76
CA SER A 294 -4.36 -6.97 -0.41
C SER A 294 -2.85 -7.02 -0.64
N HIS A 295 -2.08 -6.09 -0.09
CA HIS A 295 -0.63 -6.08 -0.25
C HIS A 295 0.14 -6.76 0.90
N LEU A 296 -0.52 -7.06 2.03
CA LEU A 296 0.13 -7.53 3.27
C LEU A 296 0.37 -9.05 3.34
N SER A 297 -0.36 -9.88 2.58
CA SER A 297 -0.23 -11.33 2.70
C SER A 297 -0.13 -12.02 1.36
N ARG A 298 0.55 -13.17 1.36
CA ARG A 298 0.49 -14.19 0.30
C ARG A 298 -0.81 -14.99 0.32
N VAL A 299 -1.48 -15.03 1.47
CA VAL A 299 -2.58 -15.97 1.77
C VAL A 299 -3.96 -15.34 1.55
N PHE A 300 -4.05 -14.01 1.46
CA PHE A 300 -5.29 -13.33 1.09
C PHE A 300 -5.55 -13.51 -0.41
N SER A 301 -6.04 -14.70 -0.73
CA SER A 301 -6.55 -15.14 -2.04
C SER A 301 -7.92 -14.53 -2.39
N THR A 302 -8.45 -13.65 -1.54
CA THR A 302 -9.67 -12.91 -1.84
C THR A 302 -9.32 -11.80 -2.82
N ARG A 303 -9.93 -11.85 -4.02
CA ARG A 303 -9.94 -10.75 -5.00
C ARG A 303 -10.53 -9.50 -4.33
N THR A 304 -9.71 -8.75 -3.64
CA THR A 304 -10.12 -7.67 -2.73
C THR A 304 -10.46 -6.39 -3.49
N ALA A 305 -9.96 -6.27 -4.72
CA ALA A 305 -10.38 -5.28 -5.68
C ALA A 305 -10.22 -5.83 -7.10
N CYS A 306 -11.31 -6.33 -7.71
CA CYS A 306 -11.30 -6.65 -9.13
C CYS A 306 -11.03 -5.37 -9.92
N ARG A 307 -9.99 -5.35 -10.75
CA ARG A 307 -9.55 -4.16 -11.50
C ARG A 307 -9.29 -4.52 -12.95
N MET A 308 -9.54 -3.57 -13.85
CA MET A 308 -9.23 -3.72 -15.28
C MET A 308 -7.72 -3.73 -15.51
N ASP A 309 -7.29 -4.45 -16.55
CA ASP A 309 -5.87 -4.51 -16.95
C ASP A 309 -5.32 -3.11 -17.25
N GLY A 310 -4.17 -2.78 -16.64
CA GLY A 310 -3.48 -1.51 -16.85
C GLY A 310 -4.13 -0.33 -16.13
N SER A 311 -5.21 -0.53 -15.37
CA SER A 311 -5.92 0.57 -14.69
C SER A 311 -5.09 1.29 -13.63
N ILE A 312 -4.14 0.61 -12.96
CA ILE A 312 -3.25 1.24 -11.98
C ILE A 312 -2.13 2.00 -12.68
N ARG A 313 -1.63 1.49 -13.81
CA ARG A 313 -0.69 2.22 -14.67
C ARG A 313 -1.31 3.52 -15.19
N GLU A 314 -2.55 3.42 -15.72
CA GLU A 314 -3.32 4.56 -16.21
C GLU A 314 -3.58 5.57 -15.09
N LEU A 315 -4.03 5.11 -13.92
CA LEU A 315 -4.21 5.95 -12.73
C LEU A 315 -2.91 6.64 -12.29
N TYR A 316 -1.76 6.00 -12.47
CA TYR A 316 -0.47 6.62 -12.18
C TYR A 316 -0.12 7.77 -13.15
N GLY A 317 -0.77 7.81 -14.31
CA GLY A 317 -0.57 8.79 -15.38
C GLY A 317 0.33 8.29 -16.51
N GLU A 318 0.37 6.97 -16.74
CA GLU A 318 1.13 6.36 -17.83
C GLU A 318 0.20 5.58 -18.77
N ASP A 319 0.42 5.74 -20.08
CA ASP A 319 -0.40 5.10 -21.11
C ASP A 319 -0.29 3.56 -21.09
N LYS A 320 -1.29 2.89 -21.67
CA LYS A 320 -1.35 1.43 -21.80
C LYS A 320 -0.31 0.86 -22.75
#